data_AF-A0A8F5GRX9-F1
#
_entry.id   AF-A0A8F5GRX9-F1
#
_cell.length_a   1.000
_cell.length_b   1.000
_cell.length_c   1.000
_cell.angle_alpha   90.00
_cell.angle_beta   90.00
_cell.angle_gamma   90.00
#
_symmetry.space_group_name_H-M   'P 1'
#
loop_
_entity.id
_entity.type
_entity.pdbx_description
1 polymer ?
#
loop_
_entity_poly.entity_id
_entity_poly.type
_entity_poly.pdbx_seq_one_letter_code
_entity_poly.pdbx_strand_id
1 'polypeptide(L)'
;MGFYQGPDNRKITGGLKGKHRDKRKYEIGNPPTLTTLSAEDIRIKDRTLGGNFKVRLKYTTTANVLDPATNTAKRVKILEVLETPANKELARRGIIIRGAKIRTEAGLAVVTSRPGQDGVINAVLLKNESQGS
;
A
#
# COMPACT_ATOMS: atom_id res chain seq x y z
N MET A 1 -20.96 10.42 -1.47
CA MET A 1 -20.49 9.71 -2.68
C MET A 1 -19.69 8.47 -2.25
N GLY A 2 -20.09 7.27 -2.65
CA GLY A 2 -19.35 6.03 -2.36
C GLY A 2 -18.56 5.55 -3.58
N PHE A 3 -17.39 4.93 -3.37
CA PHE A 3 -16.65 4.26 -4.45
C PHE A 3 -17.38 2.96 -4.79
N TYR A 4 -17.89 2.84 -6.01
CA TYR A 4 -18.68 1.68 -6.43
C TYR A 4 -17.80 0.65 -7.13
N GLN A 5 -17.84 -0.61 -6.68
CA GLN A 5 -17.05 -1.74 -7.22
C GLN A 5 -17.93 -2.85 -7.81
N GLY A 6 -19.23 -2.59 -7.99
CA GLY A 6 -20.16 -3.56 -8.56
C GLY A 6 -20.03 -3.70 -10.08
N PRO A 7 -20.86 -4.56 -10.70
CA PRO A 7 -20.76 -4.89 -12.11
C PRO A 7 -21.25 -3.74 -13.01
N ASP A 8 -20.34 -2.85 -13.40
CA ASP A 8 -20.59 -1.75 -14.35
C ASP A 8 -19.87 -1.94 -15.69
N ASN A 9 -18.97 -2.92 -15.78
CA ASN A 9 -18.18 -3.19 -16.99
C ASN A 9 -19.05 -3.64 -18.16
N ARG A 10 -18.56 -3.36 -19.37
CA ARG A 10 -19.14 -3.85 -20.64
C ARG A 10 -19.04 -5.37 -20.74
N LYS A 11 -19.86 -5.95 -21.62
CA LYS A 11 -19.72 -7.36 -22.02
C LYS A 11 -18.37 -7.57 -22.71
N ILE A 12 -17.89 -8.81 -22.73
CA ILE A 12 -16.66 -9.20 -23.45
C ILE A 12 -16.76 -8.84 -24.94
N THR A 13 -17.95 -8.94 -25.53
CA THR A 13 -18.25 -8.54 -26.92
C THR A 13 -18.33 -7.01 -27.14
N GLY A 14 -18.12 -6.19 -26.10
CA GLY A 14 -18.19 -4.73 -26.17
C GLY A 14 -19.59 -4.13 -25.97
N GLY A 15 -20.64 -4.94 -25.97
CA GLY A 15 -22.01 -4.49 -25.71
C GLY A 15 -22.19 -3.89 -24.30
N LEU A 16 -22.97 -2.82 -24.21
CA LEU A 16 -23.31 -2.20 -22.92
C LEU A 16 -24.10 -3.18 -22.04
N LYS A 17 -23.75 -3.23 -20.75
CA LYS A 17 -24.45 -4.07 -19.77
C LYS A 17 -25.58 -3.26 -19.14
N GLY A 18 -26.82 -3.71 -19.34
CA GLY A 18 -28.00 -3.09 -18.71
C GLY A 18 -27.98 -3.22 -17.19
N LYS A 19 -28.50 -2.21 -16.49
CA LYS A 19 -28.68 -2.23 -15.03
C LYS A 19 -30.08 -2.74 -14.70
N HIS A 20 -30.17 -3.77 -13.86
CA HIS A 20 -31.44 -4.36 -13.41
C HIS A 20 -31.86 -3.87 -12.01
N ARG A 21 -30.95 -3.26 -11.25
CA ARG A 21 -31.18 -2.87 -9.85
C ARG A 21 -30.33 -1.68 -9.43
N ASP A 22 -30.70 -1.08 -8.31
CA ASP A 22 -29.90 -0.06 -7.63
C ASP A 22 -28.66 -0.63 -6.93
N LYS A 23 -27.70 0.26 -6.64
CA LYS A 23 -26.44 -0.04 -5.97
C LYS A 23 -26.67 -0.52 -4.53
N ARG A 24 -25.95 -1.56 -4.11
CA ARG A 24 -26.07 -2.17 -2.78
C ARG A 24 -24.89 -1.81 -1.88
N LYS A 25 -25.11 -1.87 -0.57
CA LYS A 25 -24.11 -1.50 0.45
C LYS A 25 -22.83 -2.33 0.38
N TYR A 26 -22.92 -3.61 0.01
CA TYR A 26 -21.74 -4.49 -0.13
C TYR A 26 -20.91 -4.22 -1.39
N GLU A 27 -21.41 -3.40 -2.32
CA GLU A 27 -20.69 -3.01 -3.56
C GLU A 27 -19.89 -1.71 -3.35
N ILE A 28 -19.93 -1.14 -2.15
CA ILE A 28 -19.27 0.12 -1.80
C ILE A 28 -17.88 -0.19 -1.24
N GLY A 29 -16.88 0.48 -1.80
CA GLY A 29 -15.52 0.53 -1.29
C GLY A 29 -15.18 1.88 -0.63
N ASN A 30 -13.95 1.95 -0.13
CA ASN A 30 -13.39 3.12 0.53
C ASN A 30 -12.36 3.84 -0.37
N PRO A 31 -12.10 5.13 -0.15
CA PRO A 31 -10.99 5.81 -0.79
C PRO A 31 -9.65 5.14 -0.46
N PRO A 32 -8.67 5.21 -1.36
CA PRO A 32 -7.33 4.69 -1.10
C PRO A 32 -6.66 5.47 0.03
N THR A 33 -5.91 4.76 0.86
CA THR A 33 -5.03 5.40 1.85
C THR A 33 -3.66 5.61 1.25
N LEU A 34 -3.32 6.88 1.03
CA LEU A 34 -2.01 7.29 0.56
C LEU A 34 -1.09 7.44 1.77
N THR A 35 -0.41 6.34 2.11
CA THR A 35 0.53 6.27 3.22
C THR A 35 1.74 7.15 2.95
N THR A 36 2.06 8.08 3.84
CA THR A 36 3.19 9.02 3.68
C THR A 36 4.14 8.97 4.87
N LEU A 37 5.36 9.46 4.66
CA LEU A 37 6.35 9.61 5.72
C LEU A 37 6.00 10.82 6.59
N SER A 38 6.03 10.64 7.91
CA SER A 38 5.86 11.73 8.89
C SER A 38 6.57 11.37 10.20
N ALA A 39 6.73 12.36 11.08
CA ALA A 39 7.19 12.13 12.45
C ALA A 39 6.19 11.34 13.29
N GLU A 40 4.90 11.41 12.94
CA GLU A 40 3.83 10.70 13.64
C GLU A 40 3.51 9.35 12.97
N ASP A 41 3.25 8.32 13.78
CA ASP A 41 2.76 7.02 13.33
C ASP A 41 1.25 6.91 13.61
N ILE A 42 0.44 7.24 12.60
CA ILE A 42 -1.02 7.25 12.73
C ILE A 42 -1.62 6.05 12.01
N ARG A 43 -2.31 5.23 12.80
CA ARG A 43 -3.11 4.09 12.34
C ARG A 43 -4.59 4.39 12.49
N ILE A 44 -5.37 4.11 11.45
CA ILE A 44 -6.83 4.23 11.46
C ILE A 44 -7.43 2.83 11.50
N LYS A 45 -8.27 2.57 12.51
CA LYS A 45 -9.02 1.32 12.62
C LYS A 45 -10.39 1.49 11.95
N ASP A 46 -10.60 0.78 10.85
CA ASP A 46 -11.85 0.79 10.09
C ASP A 46 -12.67 -0.47 10.39
N ARG A 47 -13.96 -0.28 10.70
CA ARG A 47 -14.92 -1.39 10.79
C ARG A 47 -15.35 -1.80 9.38
N THR A 48 -15.24 -3.09 9.08
CA THR A 48 -15.64 -3.69 7.79
C THR A 48 -16.90 -4.56 7.92
N LEU A 49 -17.33 -5.17 6.81
CA LEU A 49 -18.46 -6.09 6.78
C LEU A 49 -18.28 -7.23 7.81
N GLY A 50 -19.38 -7.65 8.44
CA GLY A 50 -19.37 -8.77 9.38
C GLY A 50 -18.75 -8.46 10.75
N GLY A 51 -18.47 -7.20 11.09
CA GLY A 51 -17.91 -6.83 12.41
C GLY A 51 -16.39 -6.93 12.50
N ASN A 52 -15.71 -7.32 11.42
CA ASN A 52 -14.26 -7.33 11.33
C ASN A 52 -13.66 -5.92 11.31
N PHE A 53 -12.36 -5.82 11.60
CA PHE A 53 -11.61 -4.56 11.55
C PHE A 53 -10.40 -4.67 10.63
N LYS A 54 -10.10 -3.58 9.93
CA LYS A 54 -8.85 -3.39 9.19
C LYS A 54 -8.10 -2.19 9.75
N VAL A 55 -6.76 -2.28 9.77
CA VAL A 55 -5.90 -1.20 10.24
C VAL A 55 -5.20 -0.59 9.03
N ARG A 56 -5.43 0.70 8.79
CA ARG A 56 -4.83 1.44 7.68
C ARG A 56 -3.75 2.37 8.22
N LEU A 57 -2.56 2.31 7.64
CA LEU A 57 -1.48 3.23 7.94
C LEU A 57 -1.71 4.55 7.17
N LYS A 58 -1.79 5.69 7.88
CA LYS A 58 -1.86 7.01 7.23
C LYS A 58 -0.47 7.65 7.17
N TYR A 59 0.23 7.61 8.29
CA TYR A 59 1.57 8.17 8.45
C TYR A 59 2.47 7.16 9.14
N THR A 60 3.76 7.22 8.84
CA THR A 60 4.75 6.30 9.41
C THR A 60 6.15 6.87 9.39
N THR A 61 6.98 6.39 10.32
CA THR A 61 8.39 6.79 10.45
C THR A 61 9.34 5.59 10.32
N THR A 62 8.85 4.39 10.61
CA THR A 62 9.68 3.19 10.75
C THR A 62 9.18 2.04 9.90
N ALA A 63 10.11 1.24 9.37
CA ALA A 63 9.84 -0.03 8.72
C ALA A 63 10.52 -1.17 9.48
N ASN A 64 9.92 -2.36 9.42
CA ASN A 64 10.57 -3.60 9.79
C ASN A 64 11.29 -4.15 8.57
N VAL A 65 12.61 -4.12 8.60
CA VAL A 65 13.47 -4.55 7.50
C VAL A 65 14.07 -5.90 7.83
N LEU A 66 13.78 -6.90 6.99
CA LEU A 66 14.35 -8.23 7.04
C LEU A 66 15.64 -8.26 6.20
N ASP A 67 16.74 -8.66 6.82
CA ASP A 67 17.97 -9.00 6.11
C ASP A 67 17.94 -10.48 5.71
N PRO A 68 17.90 -10.81 4.40
CA PRO A 68 17.90 -12.20 3.95
C PRO A 68 19.24 -12.93 4.19
N ALA A 69 20.34 -12.24 4.52
CA ALA A 69 21.61 -12.89 4.88
C ALA A 69 21.56 -13.50 6.28
N THR A 70 21.16 -12.67 7.24
CA THR A 70 21.18 -13.01 8.66
C THR A 70 19.84 -13.58 9.12
N ASN A 71 18.81 -13.49 8.27
CA ASN A 71 17.43 -13.84 8.56
C ASN A 71 16.88 -13.11 9.80
N THR A 72 17.42 -11.92 10.09
CA THR A 72 17.00 -11.09 11.23
C THR A 72 16.22 -9.89 10.74
N ALA A 73 15.14 -9.56 11.46
CA ALA A 73 14.35 -8.37 11.22
C ALA A 73 14.76 -7.25 12.19
N LYS A 74 15.03 -6.06 11.66
CA LYS A 74 15.35 -4.87 12.45
C LYS A 74 14.35 -3.77 12.16
N ARG A 75 13.90 -3.09 13.22
CA ARG A 75 13.08 -1.88 13.09
C ARG A 75 14.00 -0.70 12.84
N VAL A 76 13.85 -0.05 11.69
CA VAL A 76 14.70 1.05 11.24
C VAL A 76 13.87 2.22 10.75
N LYS A 77 14.44 3.43 10.76
CA LYS A 77 13.77 4.60 10.18
C LYS A 77 13.84 4.57 8.66
N ILE A 78 12.77 5.08 8.04
CA ILE A 78 12.69 5.29 6.60
C ILE A 78 13.14 6.73 6.32
N LEU A 79 14.10 6.88 5.40
CA LEU A 79 14.63 8.18 5.00
C LEU A 79 13.84 8.76 3.82
N GLU A 80 13.72 7.99 2.74
CA GLU A 80 13.05 8.42 1.51
C GLU A 80 12.48 7.23 0.72
N VAL A 81 11.53 7.54 -0.19
CA VAL A 81 10.99 6.60 -1.17
C VAL A 81 11.64 6.91 -2.51
N LEU A 82 12.34 5.94 -3.09
CA LEU A 82 13.10 6.14 -4.33
C LEU A 82 12.24 5.84 -5.56
N GLU A 83 11.61 4.67 -5.56
CA GLU A 83 10.90 4.18 -6.74
C GLU A 83 9.63 3.45 -6.32
N THR A 84 8.58 3.60 -7.12
CA THR A 84 7.33 2.87 -6.96
C THR A 84 6.95 2.23 -8.29
N PRO A 85 6.74 0.90 -8.35
CA PRO A 85 6.49 0.19 -9.60
C PRO A 85 5.15 0.59 -10.25
N ALA A 86 4.17 1.03 -9.46
CA ALA A 86 2.86 1.38 -9.99
C ALA A 86 2.83 2.75 -10.72
N ASN A 87 3.54 3.75 -10.20
CA ASN A 87 3.56 5.10 -10.77
C ASN A 87 4.72 5.92 -10.18
N LYS A 88 5.46 6.63 -11.04
CA LYS A 88 6.57 7.52 -10.65
C LYS A 88 6.11 8.73 -9.82
N GLU A 89 4.90 9.24 -10.06
CA GLU A 89 4.34 10.37 -9.29
C GLU A 89 4.09 10.00 -7.82
N LEU A 90 3.83 8.71 -7.53
CA LEU A 90 3.66 8.24 -6.14
C LEU A 90 4.98 8.31 -5.38
N ALA A 91 6.09 7.97 -6.04
CA ALA A 91 7.42 8.10 -5.45
C ALA A 91 7.76 9.58 -5.16
N ARG A 92 7.46 10.49 -6.10
CA ARG A 92 7.66 11.94 -5.90
C ARG A 92 6.89 12.51 -4.72
N ARG A 93 5.70 11.99 -4.45
CA ARG A 93 4.87 12.39 -3.29
C ARG A 93 5.26 11.67 -1.99
N GLY A 94 6.25 10.77 -2.02
CA GLY A 94 6.65 9.97 -0.88
C GLY A 94 5.60 8.96 -0.42
N ILE A 95 4.76 8.46 -1.35
CA ILE A 95 3.69 7.52 -1.04
C ILE A 95 4.23 6.09 -1.02
N ILE A 96 4.01 5.38 0.09
CA ILE A 96 4.49 4.02 0.28
C ILE A 96 3.39 3.02 -0.08
N ILE A 97 3.69 2.20 -1.10
CA ILE A 97 2.87 1.05 -1.49
C ILE A 97 3.70 -0.23 -1.49
N ARG A 98 3.02 -1.37 -1.64
CA ARG A 98 3.68 -2.66 -1.87
C ARG A 98 4.57 -2.58 -3.11
N GLY A 99 5.81 -3.04 -2.99
CA GLY A 99 6.82 -3.03 -4.05
C GLY A 99 7.60 -1.73 -4.17
N ALA A 100 7.32 -0.71 -3.35
CA ALA A 100 8.11 0.51 -3.34
C ALA A 100 9.53 0.23 -2.84
N LYS A 101 10.54 0.80 -3.52
CA LYS A 101 11.94 0.83 -3.07
C LYS A 101 12.12 2.01 -2.11
N ILE A 102 12.56 1.72 -0.90
CA ILE A 102 12.76 2.69 0.18
C ILE A 102 14.22 2.68 0.61
N ARG A 103 14.73 3.87 0.98
CA ARG A 103 16.02 4.01 1.63
C ARG A 103 15.82 4.03 3.14
N THR A 104 16.53 3.15 3.83
CA THR A 104 16.48 3.02 5.29
C THR A 104 17.88 3.14 5.88
N GLU A 105 17.98 3.30 7.20
CA GLU A 105 19.26 3.34 7.91
C GLU A 105 20.10 2.06 7.70
N ALA A 106 19.46 0.92 7.42
CA ALA A 106 20.14 -0.35 7.12
C ALA A 106 20.51 -0.52 5.64
N GLY A 107 20.03 0.35 4.75
CA GLY A 107 20.28 0.28 3.31
C GLY A 107 19.01 0.33 2.45
N LEU A 108 19.13 -0.09 1.20
CA LEU A 108 18.04 -0.17 0.22
C LEU A 108 17.14 -1.37 0.52
N ALA A 109 15.83 -1.13 0.62
CA ALA A 109 14.85 -2.19 0.89
C ALA A 109 13.62 -2.09 -0.02
N VAL A 110 12.97 -3.22 -0.28
CA VAL A 110 11.69 -3.30 -1.01
C VAL A 110 10.57 -3.62 -0.04
N VAL A 111 9.51 -2.82 -0.08
CA VAL A 111 8.31 -3.03 0.73
C VAL A 111 7.54 -4.26 0.24
N THR A 112 7.27 -5.21 1.13
CA THR A 112 6.53 -6.45 0.82
C THR A 112 5.09 -6.43 1.33
N SER A 113 4.80 -5.65 2.38
CA SER A 113 3.46 -5.52 2.97
C SER A 113 2.54 -4.55 2.20
N ARG A 114 1.24 -4.54 2.54
CA ARG A 114 0.24 -3.58 2.04
C ARG A 114 -0.14 -2.62 3.17
N PRO A 115 0.51 -1.45 3.29
CA PRO A 115 0.37 -0.58 4.47
C PRO A 115 -1.07 -0.11 4.72
N GLY A 116 -1.85 0.10 3.66
CA GLY A 116 -3.26 0.48 3.73
C GLY A 116 -4.24 -0.62 4.12
N GLN A 117 -3.77 -1.85 4.39
CA GLN A 117 -4.61 -2.98 4.83
C GLN A 117 -4.05 -3.64 6.09
N ASP A 118 -2.73 -3.80 6.15
CA ASP A 118 -2.03 -4.53 7.21
C ASP A 118 -1.63 -3.60 8.39
N GLY A 119 -1.51 -2.29 8.17
CA GLY A 119 -1.16 -1.31 9.20
C GLY A 119 0.31 -1.32 9.64
N VAL A 120 1.16 -2.05 8.91
CA VAL A 120 2.61 -2.16 9.15
C VAL A 120 3.39 -2.13 7.83
N ILE A 121 4.62 -1.63 7.88
CA ILE A 121 5.55 -1.65 6.75
C ILE A 121 6.62 -2.70 7.03
N ASN A 122 6.56 -3.78 6.26
CA ASN A 122 7.61 -4.79 6.22
C ASN A 122 8.35 -4.64 4.89
N ALA A 123 9.67 -4.71 4.95
CA ALA A 123 10.53 -4.61 3.79
C ALA A 123 11.68 -5.63 3.86
N VAL A 124 12.27 -5.93 2.71
CA VAL A 124 13.40 -6.86 2.57
C VAL A 124 14.58 -6.10 1.98
N LEU A 125 15.77 -6.24 2.57
CA LEU A 125 16.99 -5.61 2.05
C LEU A 125 17.35 -6.16 0.67
N LEU A 126 17.75 -5.25 -0.23
CA LEU A 126 18.34 -5.59 -1.51
C LEU A 126 19.86 -5.68 -1.34
N LYS A 127 20.43 -6.86 -1.62
CA LYS A 127 21.88 -7.09 -1.51
C LYS A 127 22.67 -6.58 -2.72
N ASN A 128 22.01 -6.47 -3.87
CA ASN A 128 22.64 -6.03 -5.10
C ASN A 128 22.02 -4.68 -5.45
N GLU A 129 22.87 -3.68 -5.68
CA GLU A 129 22.47 -2.44 -6.33
C GLU A 129 21.77 -2.81 -7.63
N SER A 130 20.44 -2.78 -7.63
CA SER A 130 19.69 -2.81 -8.88
C SER A 130 19.95 -1.47 -9.56
N GLN A 131 21.11 -1.35 -10.20
CA GLN A 131 21.41 -0.32 -11.18
C GLN A 131 20.24 -0.37 -12.17
N GLY A 132 19.40 0.66 -12.14
CA GLY A 132 18.27 0.76 -13.03
C GLY A 132 18.79 0.85 -14.46
N SER A 133 18.52 -0.18 -15.25
CA SER A 133 18.58 -0.14 -16.71
C SER A 133 17.37 0.57 -17.28
#